data_AF-A0A556QRS0-F1
#
_entry.id   AF-A0A556QRS0-F1
#
_cell.length_a   1.000
_cell.length_b   1.000
_cell.length_c   1.000
_cell.angle_alpha   90.00
_cell.angle_beta   90.00
_cell.angle_gamma   90.00
#
_symmetry.space_group_name_H-M   'P 1'
#
loop_
_entity.id
_entity.type
_entity.pdbx_description
1 polymer ?
#
loop_
_entity_poly.entity_id
_entity_poly.type
_entity_poly.pdbx_seq_one_letter_code
_entity_poly.pdbx_strand_id
1 'polypeptide(L)'
;MKTRLSFPPFFALIAATSPFIQAASFTWDPTGAPETPVGGSGDWSTSIANWSNGTADVSWANATGVNTHNAIISASSALSLTTAIRVRNITSAGTTTISGGTLTLDSDANTGTGGGNTGPIIGGAGTLTISSVIAGSRGLGVSTTGTVVISGANTYTGNTLVSNGTLKLGASNTLTTSTSLYIFGSGRTVDLGGFNQTVALIGGSNGYIKNTGGSASTLTINGSGNSTTGIAIQNSINLIKQGTGTLGLSGGQGAINYTGTTTLSDGTLKLTTASSGLTGTSAITIDGGSLASVAAGNLSLGTGHFLMSAGSITPGESGVASSFTLAANRNFTTNGGTLNFDIGTSFDQILGSGTGTFSLTNTTLALSGDVSVAGSYTLFSGFSSGAVSNLTITGLAGGFTGSLANTGILTISAIPEPSTYAAFAGAAMLGLATLRRRSIRR
;
A
#
# COMPACT_ATOMS: atom_id res chain seq x y z
N MET A 1 -21.92 -4.63 -79.62
CA MET A 1 -20.63 -5.07 -79.04
C MET A 1 -19.93 -3.85 -78.47
N LYS A 2 -19.80 -3.78 -77.12
CA LYS A 2 -18.93 -2.91 -76.31
C LYS A 2 -19.24 -1.40 -76.25
N THR A 3 -20.13 -1.05 -75.31
CA THR A 3 -20.13 0.22 -74.57
C THR A 3 -18.81 0.38 -73.82
N ARG A 4 -18.09 1.49 -74.04
CA ARG A 4 -16.87 1.86 -73.32
C ARG A 4 -17.25 2.67 -72.08
N LEU A 5 -17.12 2.06 -70.89
CA LEU A 5 -17.18 2.74 -69.61
C LEU A 5 -15.88 3.54 -69.40
N SER A 6 -16.01 4.86 -69.22
CA SER A 6 -14.94 5.77 -68.84
C SER A 6 -14.72 5.70 -67.32
N PHE A 7 -13.55 5.24 -66.87
CA PHE A 7 -13.13 5.34 -65.47
C PHE A 7 -12.41 6.68 -65.24
N PRO A 8 -12.70 7.43 -64.16
CA PRO A 8 -11.98 8.65 -63.81
C PRO A 8 -10.58 8.32 -63.25
N PRO A 9 -9.61 9.24 -63.32
CA PRO A 9 -8.26 8.99 -62.84
C PRO A 9 -8.25 8.88 -61.31
N PHE A 10 -7.68 7.79 -60.81
CA PHE A 10 -7.32 7.60 -59.40
C PHE A 10 -6.28 8.67 -59.02
N PHE A 11 -6.67 9.63 -58.18
CA PHE A 11 -5.72 10.44 -57.44
C PHE A 11 -4.99 9.52 -56.46
N ALA A 12 -3.68 9.33 -56.66
CA ALA A 12 -2.82 8.71 -55.67
C ALA A 12 -2.80 9.61 -54.43
N LEU A 13 -3.54 9.20 -53.39
CA LEU A 13 -3.36 9.73 -52.05
C LEU A 13 -1.95 9.31 -51.60
N ILE A 14 -0.99 10.21 -51.72
CA ILE A 14 0.29 10.10 -51.02
C ILE A 14 -0.08 10.10 -49.54
N ALA A 15 -0.13 8.91 -48.94
CA ALA A 15 -0.14 8.78 -47.51
C ALA A 15 1.19 9.38 -47.03
N ALA A 16 1.13 10.62 -46.55
CA ALA A 16 2.20 11.17 -45.73
C ALA A 16 2.29 10.27 -44.50
N THR A 17 3.20 9.29 -44.55
CA THR A 17 3.64 8.59 -43.34
C THR A 17 4.21 9.67 -42.45
N SER A 18 3.46 10.08 -41.44
CA SER A 18 4.02 10.87 -40.34
C SER A 18 5.27 10.11 -39.89
N PRO A 19 6.47 10.72 -39.95
CA PRO A 19 7.66 10.02 -39.50
C PRO A 19 7.50 9.86 -38.00
N PHE A 20 7.17 8.65 -37.56
CA PHE A 20 7.54 8.22 -36.23
C PHE A 20 9.06 8.34 -36.21
N ILE A 21 9.60 9.39 -35.59
CA ILE A 21 11.04 9.55 -35.41
C ILE A 21 11.47 8.36 -34.57
N GLN A 22 12.11 7.37 -35.20
CA GLN A 22 12.70 6.27 -34.48
C GLN A 22 13.73 6.87 -33.53
N ALA A 23 13.64 6.47 -32.27
CA ALA A 23 14.59 6.90 -31.27
C ALA A 23 16.01 6.45 -31.58
N ALA A 24 16.94 7.40 -31.56
CA ALA A 24 18.36 7.11 -31.63
C ALA A 24 18.86 6.56 -30.28
N SER A 25 19.83 5.64 -30.35
CA SER A 25 20.58 5.18 -29.19
C SER A 25 22.03 5.61 -29.35
N PHE A 26 22.59 6.21 -28.31
CA PHE A 26 24.00 6.62 -28.30
C PHE A 26 24.76 5.88 -27.21
N THR A 27 26.01 5.54 -27.49
CA THR A 27 26.88 4.81 -26.55
C THR A 27 27.91 5.74 -25.94
N TRP A 28 28.04 5.73 -24.62
CA TRP A 28 29.00 6.57 -23.89
C TRP A 28 30.43 6.26 -24.33
N ASP A 29 31.13 7.28 -24.84
CA ASP A 29 32.50 7.20 -25.30
C ASP A 29 33.26 8.50 -24.97
N PRO A 30 33.84 8.59 -23.76
CA PRO A 30 34.71 9.70 -23.41
C PRO A 30 36.14 9.54 -23.98
N THR A 31 36.42 8.45 -24.69
CA THR A 31 37.78 8.09 -25.15
C THR A 31 38.06 8.48 -26.59
N GLY A 32 37.05 8.84 -27.37
CA GLY A 32 37.21 9.32 -28.75
C GLY A 32 37.32 8.20 -29.80
N ALA A 33 36.75 7.02 -29.53
CA ALA A 33 36.89 5.81 -30.36
C ALA A 33 35.50 5.25 -30.76
N PRO A 34 34.75 5.97 -31.63
CA PRO A 34 33.32 5.80 -31.78
C PRO A 34 32.87 4.41 -32.25
N GLU A 35 33.69 3.66 -32.99
CA GLU A 35 33.36 2.30 -33.42
C GLU A 35 33.52 1.26 -32.30
N THR A 36 34.29 1.58 -31.25
CA THR A 36 34.57 0.69 -30.11
C THR A 36 34.52 1.41 -28.76
N PRO A 37 33.35 1.91 -28.31
CA PRO A 37 33.25 2.62 -27.03
C PRO A 37 33.60 1.73 -25.83
N VAL A 38 34.62 2.13 -25.07
CA VAL A 38 35.12 1.38 -23.90
C VAL A 38 34.66 1.95 -22.55
N GLY A 39 33.84 3.02 -22.56
CA GLY A 39 33.38 3.73 -21.37
C GLY A 39 34.48 4.53 -20.65
N GLY A 40 34.19 4.97 -19.43
CA GLY A 40 35.14 5.77 -18.63
C GLY A 40 34.47 6.93 -17.90
N SER A 41 35.28 7.78 -17.27
CA SER A 41 34.78 8.96 -16.57
C SER A 41 34.72 10.18 -17.49
N GLY A 42 33.70 11.02 -17.36
CA GLY A 42 33.61 12.25 -18.13
C GLY A 42 32.31 13.02 -17.95
N ASP A 43 32.22 14.15 -18.62
CA ASP A 43 31.06 15.04 -18.53
C ASP A 43 29.99 14.67 -19.56
N TRP A 44 28.77 14.45 -19.08
CA TRP A 44 27.58 14.39 -19.91
C TRP A 44 26.99 15.81 -20.03
N SER A 45 27.28 16.45 -21.16
CA SER A 45 26.77 17.78 -21.48
C SER A 45 26.18 17.83 -22.89
N THR A 46 25.47 18.93 -23.19
CA THR A 46 24.95 19.19 -24.55
C THR A 46 25.97 19.82 -25.50
N SER A 47 27.20 20.08 -25.04
CA SER A 47 28.26 20.75 -25.81
C SER A 47 29.51 19.90 -26.03
N ILE A 48 29.64 18.76 -25.35
CA ILE A 48 30.81 17.89 -25.44
C ILE A 48 30.42 16.60 -26.18
N ALA A 49 31.24 16.23 -27.17
CA ALA A 49 31.05 15.02 -27.97
C ALA A 49 31.65 13.79 -27.27
N ASN A 50 30.88 13.21 -26.35
CA ASN A 50 31.24 11.99 -25.60
C ASN A 50 30.24 10.84 -25.84
N TRP A 51 29.47 10.92 -26.92
CA TRP A 51 28.43 9.95 -27.25
C TRP A 51 28.62 9.43 -28.66
N SER A 52 29.01 8.16 -28.80
CA SER A 52 29.13 7.51 -30.10
C SER A 52 27.76 7.19 -30.70
N ASN A 53 27.61 7.52 -31.99
CA ASN A 53 26.51 7.05 -32.85
C ASN A 53 26.88 5.82 -33.70
N GLY A 54 28.04 5.20 -33.43
CA GLY A 54 28.61 4.08 -34.17
C GLY A 54 29.56 4.47 -35.32
N THR A 55 29.65 5.76 -35.66
CA THR A 55 30.55 6.29 -36.70
C THR A 55 31.31 7.54 -36.27
N ALA A 56 30.74 8.34 -35.36
CA ALA A 56 31.36 9.53 -34.80
C ALA A 56 30.88 9.75 -33.37
N ASP A 57 31.70 10.42 -32.57
CA ASP A 57 31.27 10.98 -31.30
C ASP A 57 30.52 12.29 -31.55
N VAL A 58 29.35 12.39 -30.93
CA VAL A 58 28.44 13.52 -31.03
C VAL A 58 28.10 14.07 -29.66
N SER A 59 27.74 15.35 -29.61
CA SER A 59 27.21 15.95 -28.38
C SER A 59 25.79 15.46 -28.10
N TRP A 60 25.42 15.32 -26.82
CA TRP A 60 24.05 14.95 -26.47
C TRP A 60 23.06 16.08 -26.79
N ALA A 61 22.19 15.87 -27.77
CA ALA A 61 21.15 16.84 -28.08
C ALA A 61 19.92 16.65 -27.17
N ASN A 62 19.62 17.66 -26.36
CA ASN A 62 18.33 17.76 -25.68
C ASN A 62 17.24 18.14 -26.69
N ALA A 63 16.30 17.24 -26.96
CA ALA A 63 15.21 17.52 -27.89
C ALA A 63 14.31 18.67 -27.39
N THR A 64 13.82 19.49 -28.33
CA THR A 64 12.74 20.47 -28.11
C THR A 64 11.40 19.74 -28.16
N GLY A 65 10.80 19.44 -27.01
CA GLY A 65 9.65 18.53 -26.92
C GLY A 65 10.00 17.27 -26.14
N VAL A 66 9.62 16.08 -26.60
CA VAL A 66 10.02 14.84 -25.92
C VAL A 66 11.41 14.41 -26.39
N ASN A 67 12.30 14.02 -25.47
CA ASN A 67 13.54 13.37 -25.87
C ASN A 67 13.30 11.90 -26.21
N THR A 68 13.66 11.48 -27.42
CA THR A 68 13.55 10.08 -27.87
C THR A 68 14.86 9.31 -27.68
N HIS A 69 15.96 9.96 -27.32
CA HIS A 69 17.29 9.35 -27.29
C HIS A 69 17.48 8.40 -26.10
N ASN A 70 18.09 7.25 -26.38
CA ASN A 70 18.53 6.30 -25.36
C ASN A 70 20.04 6.48 -25.10
N ALA A 71 20.42 6.45 -23.82
CA ALA A 71 21.81 6.41 -23.39
C ALA A 71 22.21 4.96 -23.09
N ILE A 72 23.27 4.49 -23.74
CA ILE A 72 23.89 3.19 -23.51
C ILE A 72 25.26 3.42 -22.89
N ILE A 73 25.53 2.79 -21.76
CA ILE A 73 26.79 2.85 -21.04
C ILE A 73 27.34 1.42 -21.01
N SER A 74 28.16 1.09 -22.01
CA SER A 74 28.60 -0.28 -22.33
C SER A 74 29.65 -0.84 -21.37
N ALA A 75 30.26 0.00 -20.54
CA ALA A 75 31.29 -0.38 -19.58
C ALA A 75 31.21 0.46 -18.30
N SER A 76 31.97 0.08 -17.27
CA SER A 76 31.99 0.83 -16.00
C SER A 76 32.43 2.28 -16.22
N SER A 77 31.63 3.22 -15.75
CA SER A 77 31.75 4.64 -16.12
C SER A 77 31.29 5.56 -14.99
N ALA A 78 31.82 6.79 -14.96
CA ALA A 78 31.39 7.83 -14.03
C ALA A 78 31.05 9.10 -14.80
N LEU A 79 29.76 9.41 -14.88
CA LEU A 79 29.23 10.53 -15.67
C LEU A 79 28.88 11.70 -14.74
N SER A 80 29.37 12.88 -15.09
CA SER A 80 29.03 14.14 -14.43
C SER A 80 28.12 14.98 -15.34
N LEU A 81 26.90 15.24 -14.90
CA LEU A 81 25.96 16.11 -15.60
C LEU A 81 26.34 17.57 -15.34
N THR A 82 27.03 18.19 -16.29
CA THR A 82 27.42 19.61 -16.20
C THR A 82 26.31 20.56 -16.70
N THR A 83 25.27 20.00 -17.31
CA THR A 83 24.05 20.69 -17.73
C THR A 83 22.82 19.84 -17.40
N ALA A 84 21.62 20.41 -17.45
CA ALA A 84 20.41 19.59 -17.42
C ALA A 84 20.33 18.70 -18.68
N ILE A 85 20.13 17.41 -18.50
CA ILE A 85 20.05 16.43 -19.58
C ILE A 85 18.65 15.85 -19.64
N ARG A 86 18.11 15.72 -20.86
CA ARG A 86 16.86 15.01 -21.13
C ARG A 86 17.19 13.69 -21.80
N VAL A 87 16.63 12.59 -21.31
CA VAL A 87 16.90 11.25 -21.84
C VAL A 87 15.66 10.37 -21.72
N ARG A 88 15.51 9.42 -22.65
CA ARG A 88 14.41 8.46 -22.62
C ARG A 88 14.71 7.20 -21.84
N ASN A 89 15.81 6.54 -22.14
CA ASN A 89 16.21 5.32 -21.43
C ASN A 89 17.70 5.39 -21.10
N ILE A 90 18.09 4.75 -20.00
CA ILE A 90 19.49 4.58 -19.63
C ILE A 90 19.73 3.08 -19.42
N THR A 91 20.70 2.52 -20.14
CA THR A 91 21.14 1.14 -19.97
C THR A 91 22.61 1.10 -19.61
N SER A 92 22.97 0.50 -18.47
CA SER A 92 24.36 0.31 -18.03
C SER A 92 24.75 -1.16 -17.97
N ALA A 93 25.82 -1.55 -18.66
CA ALA A 93 26.37 -2.90 -18.57
C ALA A 93 27.30 -3.09 -17.36
N GLY A 94 28.09 -2.06 -17.01
CA GLY A 94 29.03 -2.08 -15.88
C GLY A 94 28.58 -1.25 -14.67
N THR A 95 29.48 -1.08 -13.69
CA THR A 95 29.24 -0.19 -12.56
C THR A 95 29.27 1.26 -13.04
N THR A 96 28.13 1.93 -12.95
CA THR A 96 27.94 3.28 -13.48
C THR A 96 27.49 4.23 -12.39
N THR A 97 28.11 5.40 -12.30
CA THR A 97 27.63 6.51 -11.49
C THR A 97 27.19 7.67 -12.39
N ILE A 98 26.07 8.31 -12.08
CA ILE A 98 25.58 9.52 -12.73
C ILE A 98 25.31 10.56 -11.63
N SER A 99 26.06 11.65 -11.65
CA SER A 99 26.03 12.68 -10.61
C SER A 99 25.97 14.10 -11.19
N GLY A 100 25.65 15.08 -10.34
CA GLY A 100 25.51 16.48 -10.75
C GLY A 100 24.19 16.77 -11.49
N GLY A 101 23.97 18.04 -11.84
CA GLY A 101 22.88 18.46 -12.71
C GLY A 101 21.47 17.90 -12.42
N THR A 102 20.62 17.95 -13.45
CA THR A 102 19.27 17.36 -13.44
C THR A 102 19.15 16.41 -14.61
N LEU A 103 18.61 15.22 -14.34
CA LEU A 103 18.31 14.19 -15.31
C LEU A 103 16.79 14.13 -15.52
N THR A 104 16.31 14.70 -16.61
CA THR A 104 14.89 14.67 -16.96
C THR A 104 14.59 13.43 -17.79
N LEU A 105 13.82 12.52 -17.21
CA LEU A 105 13.30 11.34 -17.89
C LEU A 105 12.04 11.72 -18.69
N ASP A 106 12.06 11.50 -19.99
CA ASP A 106 10.94 11.83 -20.89
C ASP A 106 10.72 10.76 -21.97
N SER A 107 9.49 10.61 -22.49
CA SER A 107 9.15 9.59 -23.50
C SER A 107 7.95 10.00 -24.36
N ASP A 108 7.94 9.51 -25.61
CA ASP A 108 7.08 9.97 -26.72
C ASP A 108 5.68 9.36 -26.70
N ALA A 109 5.47 8.33 -25.88
CA ALA A 109 4.16 7.78 -25.63
C ALA A 109 4.07 7.09 -24.27
N ASN A 110 2.87 7.17 -23.70
CA ASN A 110 2.37 6.37 -22.59
C ASN A 110 2.20 4.91 -23.09
N THR A 111 3.16 4.03 -22.83
CA THR A 111 3.19 2.68 -23.43
C THR A 111 2.42 1.60 -22.66
N GLY A 112 1.49 1.96 -21.74
CA GLY A 112 0.72 0.96 -21.00
C GLY A 112 -0.74 1.34 -20.73
N THR A 113 -1.67 0.51 -21.20
CA THR A 113 -3.12 0.55 -20.91
C THR A 113 -3.51 -0.28 -19.68
N GLY A 114 -2.57 -0.58 -18.77
CA GLY A 114 -2.85 -1.38 -17.58
C GLY A 114 -2.06 -0.93 -16.36
N GLY A 115 -2.62 -0.01 -15.57
CA GLY A 115 -2.28 0.27 -14.16
C GLY A 115 -0.88 0.75 -13.79
N GLY A 116 0.19 0.28 -14.44
CA GLY A 116 1.57 0.71 -14.26
C GLY A 116 2.09 1.29 -15.57
N ASN A 117 2.13 2.61 -15.67
CA ASN A 117 2.67 3.29 -16.84
C ASN A 117 4.17 2.99 -16.99
N THR A 118 4.60 2.46 -18.13
CA THR A 118 6.01 2.36 -18.50
C THR A 118 6.47 3.71 -19.03
N GLY A 119 6.79 4.61 -18.10
CA GLY A 119 7.65 5.76 -18.41
C GLY A 119 9.05 5.31 -18.87
N PRO A 120 9.96 6.27 -19.08
CA PRO A 120 11.39 6.06 -19.22
C PRO A 120 11.95 4.92 -18.36
N ILE A 121 12.74 4.02 -18.96
CA ILE A 121 13.34 2.88 -18.26
C ILE A 121 14.83 3.14 -18.01
N ILE A 122 15.24 2.97 -16.74
CA ILE A 122 16.64 2.90 -16.34
C ILE A 122 17.00 1.49 -15.86
N GLY A 123 18.22 1.04 -16.15
CA GLY A 123 18.73 -0.24 -15.64
C GLY A 123 19.86 -0.80 -16.46
N GLY A 124 19.91 -2.13 -16.60
CA GLY A 124 20.99 -2.86 -17.28
C GLY A 124 21.53 -4.04 -16.46
N ALA A 125 22.74 -4.50 -16.75
CA ALA A 125 23.34 -5.66 -16.08
C ALA A 125 24.21 -5.29 -14.85
N GLY A 126 24.70 -4.06 -14.81
CA GLY A 126 25.58 -3.58 -13.75
C GLY A 126 24.84 -2.91 -12.58
N THR A 127 25.62 -2.27 -11.70
CA THR A 127 25.08 -1.35 -10.69
C THR A 127 25.02 0.05 -11.28
N LEU A 128 23.81 0.60 -11.43
CA LEU A 128 23.59 1.98 -11.87
C LEU A 128 23.25 2.84 -10.66
N THR A 129 24.14 3.76 -10.27
CA THR A 129 23.90 4.71 -9.18
C THR A 129 23.63 6.10 -9.74
N ILE A 130 22.45 6.65 -9.47
CA ILE A 130 22.07 8.01 -9.88
C ILE A 130 21.90 8.86 -8.62
N SER A 131 22.85 9.77 -8.39
CA SER A 131 22.79 10.77 -7.31
C SER A 131 22.24 12.13 -7.79
N SER A 132 21.99 12.23 -9.09
CA SER A 132 21.41 13.40 -9.74
C SER A 132 19.91 13.48 -9.47
N VAL A 133 19.33 14.69 -9.52
CA VAL A 133 17.86 14.85 -9.43
C VAL A 133 17.23 14.26 -10.70
N ILE A 134 16.36 13.26 -10.52
CA ILE A 134 15.50 12.72 -11.57
C ILE A 134 14.22 13.56 -11.64
N ALA A 135 13.96 14.17 -12.79
CA ALA A 135 12.80 15.01 -13.05
C ALA A 135 11.98 14.50 -14.23
N GLY A 136 10.83 15.13 -14.49
CA GLY A 136 9.98 14.84 -15.65
C GLY A 136 8.58 14.36 -15.28
N SER A 137 7.66 14.41 -16.25
CA SER A 137 6.24 14.10 -16.00
C SER A 137 5.87 12.63 -16.21
N ARG A 138 6.75 11.85 -16.85
CA ARG A 138 6.45 10.49 -17.33
C ARG A 138 6.62 9.42 -16.25
N GLY A 139 7.34 9.70 -15.17
CA GLY A 139 7.61 8.75 -14.09
C GLY A 139 8.96 8.04 -14.25
N LEU A 140 9.13 6.95 -13.49
CA LEU A 140 10.37 6.19 -13.38
C LEU A 140 10.12 4.70 -13.59
N GLY A 141 10.59 4.15 -14.70
CA GLY A 141 10.66 2.71 -14.95
C GLY A 141 12.02 2.13 -14.57
N VAL A 142 12.03 0.98 -13.92
CA VAL A 142 13.26 0.25 -13.58
C VAL A 142 13.20 -1.16 -14.14
N SER A 143 14.15 -1.49 -15.00
CA SER A 143 14.35 -2.83 -15.53
C SER A 143 15.84 -3.17 -15.56
N THR A 144 16.26 -3.98 -14.61
CA THR A 144 17.68 -4.32 -14.43
C THR A 144 17.82 -5.81 -14.12
N THR A 145 18.93 -6.42 -14.52
CA THR A 145 19.39 -7.70 -13.96
C THR A 145 20.41 -7.49 -12.85
N GLY A 146 20.94 -6.27 -12.71
CA GLY A 146 21.75 -5.82 -11.59
C GLY A 146 20.93 -5.03 -10.57
N THR A 147 21.45 -3.88 -10.14
CA THR A 147 20.80 -3.00 -9.15
C THR A 147 20.81 -1.56 -9.64
N VAL A 148 19.67 -0.87 -9.53
CA VAL A 148 19.59 0.58 -9.69
C VAL A 148 19.55 1.21 -8.30
N VAL A 149 20.48 2.10 -8.00
CA VAL A 149 20.51 2.91 -6.76
C VAL A 149 20.16 4.35 -7.10
N ILE A 150 19.18 4.94 -6.41
CA ILE A 150 18.83 6.35 -6.56
C ILE A 150 18.96 7.09 -5.23
N SER A 151 19.69 8.21 -5.21
CA SER A 151 19.91 9.02 -4.00
C SER A 151 19.60 10.50 -4.17
N GLY A 152 19.27 10.95 -5.39
CA GLY A 152 18.83 12.31 -5.63
C GLY A 152 17.48 12.63 -4.99
N ALA A 153 17.26 13.91 -4.65
CA ALA A 153 15.94 14.41 -4.26
C ALA A 153 15.07 14.57 -5.50
N ASN A 154 14.47 13.46 -5.95
CA ASN A 154 13.80 13.40 -7.25
C ASN A 154 12.49 14.20 -7.25
N THR A 155 12.11 14.70 -8.43
CA THR A 155 10.96 15.61 -8.63
C THR A 155 10.02 15.17 -9.74
N TYR A 156 10.18 13.95 -10.26
CA TYR A 156 9.27 13.41 -11.27
C TYR A 156 7.85 13.21 -10.71
N THR A 157 6.84 13.49 -11.53
CA THR A 157 5.43 13.46 -11.07
C THR A 157 4.68 12.19 -11.48
N GLY A 158 5.25 11.38 -12.38
CA GLY A 158 4.66 10.12 -12.81
C GLY A 158 4.90 8.97 -11.85
N ASN A 159 4.35 7.81 -12.18
CA ASN A 159 4.45 6.60 -11.36
C ASN A 159 5.87 6.00 -11.37
N THR A 160 6.16 5.20 -10.35
CA THR A 160 7.37 4.39 -10.27
C THR A 160 6.99 2.94 -10.56
N LEU A 161 7.63 2.31 -11.54
CA LEU A 161 7.38 0.92 -11.93
C LEU A 161 8.69 0.13 -11.89
N VAL A 162 8.74 -0.91 -11.06
CA VAL A 162 9.83 -1.90 -11.10
C VAL A 162 9.36 -3.09 -11.93
N SER A 163 9.80 -3.12 -13.19
CA SER A 163 9.45 -4.14 -14.17
C SER A 163 10.49 -5.26 -14.24
N ASN A 164 11.71 -5.07 -13.71
CA ASN A 164 12.67 -6.15 -13.44
C ASN A 164 13.74 -5.75 -12.42
N GLY A 165 14.26 -6.72 -11.66
CA GLY A 165 15.43 -6.55 -10.78
C GLY A 165 15.18 -5.74 -9.51
N THR A 166 16.23 -5.08 -9.02
CA THR A 166 16.21 -4.34 -7.74
C THR A 166 16.39 -2.84 -7.95
N LEU A 167 15.45 -2.06 -7.42
CA LEU A 167 15.58 -0.63 -7.17
C LEU A 167 15.92 -0.43 -5.68
N LYS A 168 17.09 0.13 -5.38
CA LYS A 168 17.55 0.41 -4.02
C LYS A 168 17.57 1.91 -3.76
N LEU A 169 17.06 2.33 -2.60
CA LEU A 169 17.10 3.72 -2.18
C LEU A 169 18.45 4.03 -1.52
N GLY A 170 19.07 5.15 -1.91
CA GLY A 170 20.30 5.67 -1.32
C GLY A 170 20.09 6.90 -0.43
N ALA A 171 18.85 7.36 -0.29
CA ALA A 171 18.44 8.46 0.57
C ALA A 171 16.94 8.36 0.90
N SER A 172 16.48 9.06 1.94
CA SER A 172 15.06 9.10 2.30
C SER A 172 14.25 9.89 1.29
N ASN A 173 13.02 9.44 1.01
CA ASN A 173 12.10 10.05 0.05
C ASN A 173 12.74 10.34 -1.33
N THR A 174 13.60 9.43 -1.79
CA THR A 174 14.17 9.49 -3.14
C THR A 174 13.12 9.16 -4.19
N LEU A 175 12.13 8.29 -3.90
CA LEU A 175 10.92 8.26 -4.72
C LEU A 175 10.06 9.46 -4.37
N THR A 176 9.42 10.07 -5.37
CA THR A 176 8.55 11.22 -5.10
C THR A 176 7.37 10.80 -4.24
N THR A 177 7.01 11.62 -3.25
CA THR A 177 5.98 11.25 -2.27
C THR A 177 4.59 11.09 -2.88
N SER A 178 4.35 11.67 -4.05
CA SER A 178 3.13 11.54 -4.84
C SER A 178 3.11 10.32 -5.76
N THR A 179 4.21 9.57 -5.90
CA THR A 179 4.28 8.42 -6.81
C THR A 179 3.30 7.34 -6.37
N SER A 180 2.61 6.72 -7.33
CA SER A 180 2.14 5.35 -7.14
C SER A 180 3.29 4.40 -7.47
N LEU A 181 3.59 3.47 -6.55
CA LEU A 181 4.66 2.49 -6.70
C LEU A 181 4.08 1.15 -7.17
N TYR A 182 4.56 0.66 -8.31
CA TYR A 182 4.14 -0.60 -8.90
C TYR A 182 5.28 -1.62 -8.97
N ILE A 183 5.01 -2.83 -8.47
CA ILE A 183 5.94 -3.97 -8.57
C ILE A 183 5.14 -5.22 -8.96
N PHE A 184 5.40 -5.76 -10.15
CA PHE A 184 4.70 -6.94 -10.66
C PHE A 184 5.67 -8.10 -10.80
N GLY A 185 5.29 -9.34 -10.52
CA GLY A 185 6.16 -10.50 -10.78
C GLY A 185 7.23 -10.78 -9.73
N SER A 186 7.69 -12.03 -9.70
CA SER A 186 8.64 -12.56 -8.74
C SER A 186 10.06 -11.99 -8.92
N GLY A 187 10.82 -11.94 -7.83
CA GLY A 187 12.21 -11.49 -7.81
C GLY A 187 12.41 -9.96 -7.92
N ARG A 188 11.36 -9.21 -8.26
CA ARG A 188 11.41 -7.75 -8.39
C ARG A 188 11.32 -7.10 -7.02
N THR A 189 12.24 -6.18 -6.74
CA THR A 189 12.43 -5.66 -5.38
C THR A 189 12.58 -4.14 -5.38
N VAL A 190 11.88 -3.48 -4.46
CA VAL A 190 12.29 -2.17 -3.94
C VAL A 190 12.94 -2.38 -2.58
N ASP A 191 14.20 -2.00 -2.46
CA ASP A 191 14.96 -2.06 -1.21
C ASP A 191 15.10 -0.64 -0.62
N LEU A 192 14.51 -0.41 0.54
CA LEU A 192 14.55 0.86 1.25
C LEU A 192 15.96 1.23 1.74
N GLY A 193 16.89 0.26 1.83
CA GLY A 193 18.30 0.54 2.08
C GLY A 193 18.61 1.22 3.43
N GLY A 194 17.70 1.19 4.39
CA GLY A 194 17.81 1.90 5.67
C GLY A 194 17.20 3.31 5.67
N PHE A 195 16.48 3.69 4.62
CA PHE A 195 15.91 5.01 4.45
C PHE A 195 14.37 5.01 4.51
N ASN A 196 13.80 6.10 5.02
CA ASN A 196 12.35 6.27 5.05
C ASN A 196 11.83 6.62 3.66
N GLN A 197 10.64 6.13 3.31
CA GLN A 197 10.02 6.42 2.02
C GLN A 197 8.52 6.64 2.18
N THR A 198 8.01 7.72 1.61
CA THR A 198 6.58 7.99 1.46
C THR A 198 6.16 7.79 0.01
N VAL A 199 5.05 7.13 -0.25
CA VAL A 199 4.44 7.02 -1.58
C VAL A 199 2.93 7.22 -1.46
N ALA A 200 2.28 7.64 -2.55
CA ALA A 200 0.83 7.80 -2.56
C ALA A 200 0.12 6.44 -2.46
N LEU A 201 0.67 5.44 -3.14
CA LEU A 201 0.01 4.15 -3.32
C LEU A 201 1.04 3.06 -3.59
N ILE A 202 0.74 1.82 -3.17
CA ILE A 202 1.46 0.62 -3.61
C ILE A 202 0.48 -0.30 -4.35
N GLY A 203 0.89 -0.76 -5.54
CA GLY A 203 0.13 -1.68 -6.36
C GLY A 203 1.01 -2.76 -6.98
N GLY A 204 0.39 -3.85 -7.41
CA GLY A 204 1.07 -4.97 -8.04
C GLY A 204 1.07 -6.24 -7.20
N SER A 205 1.79 -7.26 -7.66
CA SER A 205 1.71 -8.63 -7.13
C SER A 205 3.05 -9.35 -7.28
N ASN A 206 3.36 -10.25 -6.34
CA ASN A 206 4.54 -11.13 -6.34
C ASN A 206 5.91 -10.44 -6.26
N GLY A 207 5.95 -9.11 -6.21
CA GLY A 207 7.16 -8.34 -5.92
C GLY A 207 7.45 -8.23 -4.43
N TYR A 208 8.55 -7.55 -4.11
CA TYR A 208 9.01 -7.33 -2.74
C TYR A 208 9.27 -5.85 -2.44
N ILE A 209 8.89 -5.42 -1.24
CA ILE A 209 9.48 -4.25 -0.59
C ILE A 209 10.25 -4.75 0.62
N LYS A 210 11.55 -4.46 0.64
CA LYS A 210 12.48 -4.91 1.68
C LYS A 210 13.22 -3.74 2.28
N ASN A 211 13.80 -3.97 3.45
CA ASN A 211 14.84 -3.12 3.99
C ASN A 211 16.07 -3.98 4.30
N THR A 212 17.14 -3.79 3.55
CA THR A 212 18.44 -4.44 3.79
C THR A 212 19.43 -3.54 4.54
N GLY A 213 19.04 -2.31 4.89
CA GLY A 213 19.85 -1.42 5.71
C GLY A 213 19.93 -1.90 7.17
N GLY A 214 20.95 -1.43 7.88
CA GLY A 214 21.18 -1.80 9.29
C GLY A 214 20.19 -1.19 10.29
N SER A 215 19.42 -0.19 9.87
CA SER A 215 18.40 0.49 10.69
C SER A 215 17.00 0.25 10.14
N ALA A 216 15.99 0.29 11.01
CA ALA A 216 14.59 0.21 10.60
C ALA A 216 14.23 1.35 9.63
N SER A 217 13.44 1.05 8.62
CA SER A 217 12.94 2.04 7.65
C SER A 217 11.44 2.24 7.82
N THR A 218 10.95 3.46 7.65
CA THR A 218 9.51 3.74 7.67
C THR A 218 8.98 3.88 6.26
N LEU A 219 8.03 3.01 5.90
CA LEU A 219 7.27 3.06 4.66
C LEU A 219 5.91 3.70 4.95
N THR A 220 5.65 4.86 4.34
CA THR A 220 4.41 5.62 4.53
C THR A 220 3.58 5.62 3.27
N ILE A 221 2.31 5.22 3.37
CA ILE A 221 1.32 5.29 2.29
C ILE A 221 0.36 6.42 2.60
N ASN A 222 0.33 7.47 1.78
CA ASN A 222 -0.36 8.73 2.09
C ASN A 222 -1.42 9.18 1.09
N GLY A 223 -1.72 8.38 0.07
CA GLY A 223 -2.67 8.76 -0.98
C GLY A 223 -4.13 8.60 -0.58
N SER A 224 -5.00 9.23 -1.37
CA SER A 224 -6.46 9.09 -1.31
C SER A 224 -7.00 7.96 -2.20
N GLY A 225 -6.15 7.37 -3.04
CA GLY A 225 -6.52 6.27 -3.94
C GLY A 225 -6.61 4.92 -3.21
N ASN A 226 -7.41 4.01 -3.76
CA ASN A 226 -7.53 2.64 -3.27
C ASN A 226 -6.63 1.71 -4.07
N SER A 227 -5.93 0.80 -3.39
CA SER A 227 -5.21 -0.31 -4.02
C SER A 227 -5.34 -1.58 -3.22
N THR A 228 -5.21 -2.73 -3.90
CA THR A 228 -4.91 -4.00 -3.25
C THR A 228 -3.63 -4.53 -3.85
N THR A 229 -2.68 -4.94 -3.01
CA THR A 229 -1.38 -5.43 -3.45
C THR A 229 -1.07 -6.81 -2.90
N GLY A 230 -0.50 -7.65 -3.78
CA GLY A 230 0.14 -8.91 -3.43
C GLY A 230 1.66 -8.78 -3.37
N ILE A 231 2.20 -7.58 -3.13
CA ILE A 231 3.62 -7.36 -2.86
C ILE A 231 3.90 -7.80 -1.42
N ALA A 232 4.98 -8.58 -1.24
CA ALA A 232 5.45 -8.94 0.08
C ALA A 232 6.25 -7.79 0.70
N ILE A 233 5.93 -7.42 1.94
CA ILE A 233 6.67 -6.40 2.71
C ILE A 233 7.42 -7.13 3.84
N GLN A 234 8.74 -6.94 3.92
CA GLN A 234 9.63 -7.78 4.73
C GLN A 234 10.72 -6.99 5.45
N ASN A 235 11.35 -7.63 6.44
CA ASN A 235 12.45 -7.12 7.27
C ASN A 235 12.02 -5.97 8.20
N SER A 236 12.99 -5.21 8.73
CA SER A 236 12.76 -4.12 9.67
C SER A 236 12.16 -2.90 8.97
N ILE A 237 10.84 -2.97 8.70
CA ILE A 237 10.03 -1.89 8.15
C ILE A 237 8.93 -1.52 9.13
N ASN A 238 8.80 -0.24 9.45
CA ASN A 238 7.60 0.33 10.05
C ASN A 238 6.64 0.72 8.93
N LEU A 239 5.37 0.33 9.03
CA LEU A 239 4.33 0.71 8.09
C LEU A 239 3.49 1.82 8.67
N ILE A 240 3.36 2.94 7.97
CA ILE A 240 2.40 4.00 8.27
C ILE A 240 1.37 4.06 7.15
N LYS A 241 0.10 3.95 7.51
CA LYS A 241 -1.02 4.23 6.62
C LYS A 241 -1.67 5.54 7.04
N GLN A 242 -1.65 6.50 6.13
CA GLN A 242 -2.30 7.80 6.24
C GLN A 242 -2.96 8.16 4.90
N GLY A 243 -3.62 9.31 4.83
CA GLY A 243 -4.46 9.68 3.69
C GLY A 243 -5.72 8.82 3.61
N THR A 244 -6.73 9.33 2.93
CA THR A 244 -8.10 8.77 2.99
C THR A 244 -8.29 7.47 2.22
N GLY A 245 -7.30 7.03 1.44
CA GLY A 245 -7.39 5.84 0.60
C GLY A 245 -7.33 4.52 1.38
N THR A 246 -7.65 3.43 0.70
CA THR A 246 -7.52 2.06 1.21
C THR A 246 -6.26 1.38 0.67
N LEU A 247 -5.41 0.86 1.56
CA LEU A 247 -4.35 -0.10 1.23
C LEU A 247 -4.83 -1.51 1.58
N GLY A 248 -5.14 -2.29 0.56
CA GLY A 248 -5.44 -3.70 0.64
C GLY A 248 -4.17 -4.55 0.59
N LEU A 249 -4.01 -5.43 1.54
CA LEU A 249 -2.94 -6.40 1.63
C LEU A 249 -3.50 -7.79 1.36
N SER A 250 -3.05 -8.45 0.30
CA SER A 250 -3.51 -9.81 -0.04
C SER A 250 -2.53 -10.92 0.33
N GLY A 251 -1.33 -10.56 0.81
CA GLY A 251 -0.30 -11.52 1.21
C GLY A 251 0.43 -12.21 0.05
N GLY A 252 0.06 -11.98 -1.21
CA GLY A 252 0.81 -12.42 -2.40
C GLY A 252 1.29 -13.89 -2.39
N GLN A 253 2.35 -14.18 -3.13
CA GLN A 253 3.11 -15.45 -3.01
C GLN A 253 4.14 -15.44 -1.86
N GLY A 254 4.24 -14.35 -1.10
CA GLY A 254 5.21 -14.22 -0.01
C GLY A 254 4.60 -13.51 1.19
N ALA A 255 4.80 -14.07 2.38
CA ALA A 255 4.20 -13.57 3.61
C ALA A 255 4.51 -12.08 3.86
N ILE A 256 3.52 -11.37 4.39
CA ILE A 256 3.68 -10.03 4.96
C ILE A 256 4.36 -10.20 6.31
N ASN A 257 5.68 -9.98 6.34
CA ASN A 257 6.52 -10.31 7.48
C ASN A 257 7.54 -9.19 7.74
N TYR A 258 7.07 -7.95 7.75
CA TYR A 258 7.84 -6.86 8.30
C TYR A 258 7.76 -6.89 9.83
N THR A 259 8.85 -6.52 10.49
CA THR A 259 9.00 -6.66 11.95
C THR A 259 8.88 -5.35 12.73
N GLY A 260 8.78 -4.22 12.02
CA GLY A 260 8.53 -2.92 12.64
C GLY A 260 7.07 -2.73 13.05
N THR A 261 6.73 -1.50 13.43
CA THR A 261 5.37 -1.14 13.87
C THR A 261 4.41 -0.95 12.70
N THR A 262 3.12 -1.06 12.96
CA THR A 262 2.05 -0.65 12.04
C THR A 262 1.27 0.50 12.67
N THR A 263 1.21 1.65 12.02
CA THR A 263 0.45 2.83 12.48
C THR A 263 -0.58 3.24 11.44
N LEU A 264 -1.84 3.36 11.86
CA LEU A 264 -2.96 3.76 11.03
C LEU A 264 -3.49 5.11 11.51
N SER A 265 -3.07 6.19 10.84
CA SER A 265 -3.47 7.57 11.20
C SER A 265 -4.65 8.07 10.37
N ASP A 266 -4.87 7.53 9.16
CA ASP A 266 -6.01 7.88 8.30
C ASP A 266 -6.24 6.79 7.22
N GLY A 267 -7.44 6.78 6.64
CA GLY A 267 -7.89 5.80 5.64
C GLY A 267 -7.94 4.38 6.20
N THR A 268 -7.79 3.39 5.32
CA THR A 268 -7.99 1.98 5.69
C THR A 268 -6.79 1.11 5.33
N LEU A 269 -6.32 0.29 6.27
CA LEU A 269 -5.53 -0.90 5.99
C LEU A 269 -6.48 -2.11 5.95
N LYS A 270 -6.62 -2.75 4.78
CA LYS A 270 -7.56 -3.85 4.57
C LYS A 270 -6.81 -5.17 4.37
N LEU A 271 -7.05 -6.14 5.23
CA LEU A 271 -6.48 -7.49 5.15
C LEU A 271 -7.42 -8.36 4.30
N THR A 272 -6.99 -8.77 3.10
CA THR A 272 -7.91 -9.30 2.08
C THR A 272 -7.93 -10.81 1.93
N THR A 273 -7.01 -11.53 2.57
CA THR A 273 -6.91 -12.99 2.50
C THR A 273 -6.45 -13.55 3.84
N ALA A 274 -6.63 -14.85 4.11
CA ALA A 274 -6.11 -15.46 5.35
C ALA A 274 -4.56 -15.31 5.49
N SER A 275 -3.85 -15.18 4.38
CA SER A 275 -2.39 -14.98 4.34
C SER A 275 -1.95 -13.52 4.55
N SER A 276 -2.90 -12.60 4.71
CA SER A 276 -2.61 -11.16 4.92
C SER A 276 -2.42 -10.77 6.38
N GLY A 277 -2.42 -11.74 7.31
CA GLY A 277 -2.14 -11.49 8.72
C GLY A 277 -0.81 -10.78 8.94
N LEU A 278 -0.77 -9.83 9.88
CA LEU A 278 0.39 -8.99 10.16
C LEU A 278 1.31 -9.65 11.18
N THR A 279 1.67 -10.91 10.98
CA THR A 279 2.29 -11.76 12.03
C THR A 279 3.64 -11.26 12.53
N GLY A 280 4.41 -10.55 11.70
CA GLY A 280 5.72 -10.02 12.05
C GLY A 280 5.69 -8.72 12.86
N THR A 281 4.63 -7.92 12.78
CA THR A 281 4.66 -6.53 13.28
C THR A 281 4.83 -6.46 14.80
N SER A 282 5.66 -5.53 15.28
CA SER A 282 6.01 -5.40 16.71
C SER A 282 5.03 -4.56 17.53
N ALA A 283 4.06 -3.89 16.88
CA ALA A 283 2.90 -3.23 17.49
C ALA A 283 1.92 -2.80 16.40
N ILE A 284 0.64 -2.69 16.73
CA ILE A 284 -0.37 -2.04 15.88
C ILE A 284 -0.97 -0.87 16.65
N THR A 285 -0.92 0.32 16.07
CA THR A 285 -1.49 1.55 16.62
C THR A 285 -2.49 2.13 15.63
N ILE A 286 -3.70 2.44 16.09
CA ILE A 286 -4.73 3.11 15.30
C ILE A 286 -5.05 4.45 15.97
N ASP A 287 -4.74 5.53 15.27
CA ASP A 287 -4.85 6.91 15.75
C ASP A 287 -5.61 7.77 14.72
N GLY A 288 -6.72 7.23 14.21
CA GLY A 288 -7.59 7.91 13.24
C GLY A 288 -7.91 7.09 11.99
N GLY A 289 -7.07 6.11 11.64
CA GLY A 289 -7.31 5.20 10.51
C GLY A 289 -8.22 4.02 10.84
N SER A 290 -8.33 3.08 9.92
CA SER A 290 -9.16 1.87 10.08
C SER A 290 -8.38 0.60 9.74
N LEU A 291 -8.49 -0.42 10.59
CA LEU A 291 -8.05 -1.78 10.28
C LEU A 291 -9.27 -2.63 9.94
N ALA A 292 -9.35 -3.14 8.72
CA ALA A 292 -10.48 -3.94 8.26
C ALA A 292 -10.02 -5.28 7.67
N SER A 293 -10.91 -6.26 7.62
CA SER A 293 -10.66 -7.53 6.94
C SER A 293 -11.86 -7.98 6.11
N VAL A 294 -11.57 -8.69 5.02
CA VAL A 294 -12.54 -9.49 4.23
C VAL A 294 -12.23 -10.97 4.23
N ALA A 295 -11.17 -11.36 4.94
CA ALA A 295 -10.83 -12.76 5.05
C ALA A 295 -11.82 -13.43 6.00
N ALA A 296 -12.47 -14.50 5.54
CA ALA A 296 -13.19 -15.40 6.43
C ALA A 296 -12.20 -16.10 7.37
N GLY A 297 -12.60 -16.29 8.63
CA GLY A 297 -11.82 -17.03 9.61
C GLY A 297 -10.82 -16.16 10.39
N ASN A 298 -9.70 -16.77 10.80
CA ASN A 298 -8.78 -16.16 11.75
C ASN A 298 -7.59 -15.47 11.06
N LEU A 299 -7.38 -14.21 11.39
CA LEU A 299 -6.22 -13.42 11.00
C LEU A 299 -5.35 -13.12 12.21
N SER A 300 -4.10 -13.58 12.16
CA SER A 300 -3.13 -13.30 13.22
C SER A 300 -2.53 -11.90 13.07
N LEU A 301 -2.49 -11.16 14.18
CA LEU A 301 -2.01 -9.79 14.27
C LEU A 301 -0.81 -9.72 15.22
N GLY A 302 0.38 -9.50 14.65
CA GLY A 302 1.60 -9.02 15.32
C GLY A 302 2.15 -9.83 16.50
N THR A 303 3.38 -9.49 16.87
CA THR A 303 4.04 -9.90 18.12
C THR A 303 4.00 -8.79 19.18
N GLY A 304 3.25 -7.72 18.90
CA GLY A 304 3.15 -6.51 19.69
C GLY A 304 1.83 -6.30 20.40
N HIS A 305 1.76 -5.25 21.24
CA HIS A 305 0.50 -4.78 21.78
C HIS A 305 -0.33 -4.08 20.69
N PHE A 306 -1.65 -4.12 20.86
CA PHE A 306 -2.61 -3.43 20.01
C PHE A 306 -3.18 -2.23 20.76
N LEU A 307 -3.08 -1.03 20.17
CA LEU A 307 -3.56 0.22 20.74
C LEU A 307 -4.48 0.95 19.74
N MET A 308 -5.63 1.44 20.21
CA MET A 308 -6.50 2.35 19.44
C MET A 308 -6.90 3.56 20.27
N SER A 309 -6.59 4.77 19.81
CA SER A 309 -7.02 6.05 20.38
C SER A 309 -8.19 6.67 19.60
N ALA A 310 -8.24 6.43 18.29
CA ALA A 310 -9.28 6.91 17.39
C ALA A 310 -9.37 6.00 16.16
N GLY A 311 -10.39 6.22 15.31
CA GLY A 311 -10.57 5.43 14.09
C GLY A 311 -11.41 4.17 14.30
N SER A 312 -11.16 3.11 13.53
CA SER A 312 -11.99 1.90 13.61
C SER A 312 -11.28 0.57 13.40
N ILE A 313 -11.92 -0.50 13.89
CA ILE A 313 -11.51 -1.88 13.68
C ILE A 313 -12.74 -2.67 13.20
N THR A 314 -12.56 -3.43 12.13
CA THR A 314 -13.60 -4.26 11.52
C THR A 314 -13.00 -5.65 11.25
N PRO A 315 -13.13 -6.62 12.18
CA PRO A 315 -12.55 -7.96 12.03
C PRO A 315 -13.05 -8.72 10.78
N GLY A 316 -14.30 -8.50 10.37
CA GLY A 316 -14.91 -9.07 9.18
C GLY A 316 -15.86 -8.12 8.48
N GLU A 317 -16.12 -8.36 7.18
CA GLU A 317 -17.25 -7.73 6.51
C GLU A 317 -18.56 -8.38 6.96
N SER A 318 -19.67 -7.63 6.91
CA SER A 318 -20.96 -8.13 7.37
C SER A 318 -21.36 -9.44 6.70
N GLY A 319 -21.85 -10.38 7.50
CA GLY A 319 -22.20 -11.74 7.11
C GLY A 319 -21.04 -12.73 7.14
N VAL A 320 -19.81 -12.30 7.49
CA VAL A 320 -18.62 -13.17 7.53
C VAL A 320 -18.10 -13.25 8.96
N ALA A 321 -18.15 -14.44 9.57
CA ALA A 321 -17.44 -14.66 10.84
C ALA A 321 -15.93 -14.52 10.63
N SER A 322 -15.36 -13.49 11.24
CA SER A 322 -13.92 -13.26 11.21
C SER A 322 -13.38 -12.95 12.59
N SER A 323 -12.12 -13.28 12.79
CA SER A 323 -11.45 -12.98 14.05
C SER A 323 -10.08 -12.38 13.82
N PHE A 324 -9.71 -11.44 14.68
CA PHE A 324 -8.34 -11.03 14.85
C PHE A 324 -7.74 -11.71 16.08
N THR A 325 -6.69 -12.50 15.87
CA THR A 325 -5.95 -13.16 16.96
C THR A 325 -4.64 -12.44 17.22
N LEU A 326 -4.47 -11.95 18.43
CA LEU A 326 -3.21 -11.41 18.91
C LEU A 326 -2.25 -12.54 19.29
N ALA A 327 -0.95 -12.31 19.14
CA ALA A 327 0.06 -13.23 19.69
C ALA A 327 -0.03 -13.38 21.22
N ALA A 328 0.64 -14.39 21.74
CA ALA A 328 0.67 -14.69 23.17
C ALA A 328 1.12 -13.50 24.02
N ASN A 329 0.43 -13.32 25.15
CA ASN A 329 0.77 -12.32 26.17
C ASN A 329 0.69 -10.87 25.66
N ARG A 330 -0.14 -10.62 24.64
CA ARG A 330 -0.36 -9.28 24.08
C ARG A 330 -1.65 -8.67 24.60
N ASN A 331 -1.62 -7.35 24.73
CA ASN A 331 -2.77 -6.59 25.20
C ASN A 331 -3.50 -5.99 24.01
N PHE A 332 -4.83 -5.96 24.10
CA PHE A 332 -5.71 -5.20 23.24
C PHE A 332 -6.26 -4.02 24.02
N THR A 333 -5.90 -2.80 23.65
CA THR A 333 -6.28 -1.61 24.42
C THR A 333 -6.91 -0.56 23.51
N THR A 334 -8.08 -0.07 23.90
CA THR A 334 -8.76 1.02 23.23
C THR A 334 -9.07 2.14 24.23
N ASN A 335 -8.83 3.38 23.82
CA ASN A 335 -9.19 4.59 24.54
C ASN A 335 -9.80 5.59 23.54
N GLY A 336 -11.01 5.30 23.08
CA GLY A 336 -11.64 5.93 21.92
C GLY A 336 -11.88 4.94 20.77
N GLY A 337 -12.30 5.47 19.62
CA GLY A 337 -12.54 4.72 18.38
C GLY A 337 -13.77 3.79 18.39
N THR A 338 -13.94 3.08 17.27
CA THR A 338 -15.08 2.19 17.02
C THR A 338 -14.63 0.76 16.70
N LEU A 339 -15.25 -0.20 17.36
CA LEU A 339 -15.18 -1.62 17.02
C LEU A 339 -16.46 -1.99 16.25
N ASN A 340 -16.33 -2.32 14.97
CA ASN A 340 -17.45 -2.75 14.13
C ASN A 340 -17.49 -4.28 14.11
N PHE A 341 -18.53 -4.85 14.71
CA PHE A 341 -18.67 -6.30 14.87
C PHE A 341 -19.98 -6.74 14.24
N ASP A 342 -19.91 -7.72 13.35
CA ASP A 342 -21.09 -8.45 12.93
C ASP A 342 -21.49 -9.47 14.00
N ILE A 343 -22.80 -9.60 14.26
CA ILE A 343 -23.36 -10.56 15.21
C ILE A 343 -24.49 -11.38 14.59
N GLY A 344 -24.76 -12.54 15.18
CA GLY A 344 -25.79 -13.47 14.71
C GLY A 344 -25.30 -14.91 14.80
N THR A 345 -25.67 -15.73 13.81
CA THR A 345 -25.21 -17.14 13.74
C THR A 345 -23.71 -17.26 13.47
N SER A 346 -23.14 -16.25 12.83
CA SER A 346 -21.72 -15.99 12.63
C SER A 346 -21.44 -14.61 13.22
N PHE A 347 -20.34 -14.46 13.94
CA PHE A 347 -20.01 -13.20 14.58
C PHE A 347 -18.52 -12.95 14.62
N ASP A 348 -18.16 -11.67 14.69
CA ASP A 348 -16.79 -11.22 14.76
C ASP A 348 -16.20 -11.36 16.16
N GLN A 349 -14.89 -11.60 16.23
CA GLN A 349 -14.19 -11.75 17.50
C GLN A 349 -12.80 -11.09 17.51
N ILE A 350 -12.38 -10.72 18.72
CA ILE A 350 -10.98 -10.43 19.04
C ILE A 350 -10.48 -11.49 20.02
N LEU A 351 -9.42 -12.19 19.64
CA LEU A 351 -8.88 -13.33 20.36
C LEU A 351 -7.49 -12.99 20.94
N GLY A 352 -7.33 -13.19 22.24
CA GLY A 352 -6.06 -13.11 22.94
C GLY A 352 -5.48 -14.50 23.23
N SER A 353 -4.34 -14.53 23.92
CA SER A 353 -3.80 -15.76 24.49
C SER A 353 -2.82 -15.47 25.64
N GLY A 354 -2.63 -16.45 26.52
CA GLY A 354 -1.68 -16.38 27.64
C GLY A 354 -2.07 -15.32 28.67
N THR A 355 -1.11 -14.50 29.09
CA THR A 355 -1.30 -13.43 30.10
C THR A 355 -1.80 -12.11 29.51
N GLY A 356 -2.17 -12.09 28.22
CA GLY A 356 -2.70 -10.90 27.57
C GLY A 356 -4.01 -10.42 28.22
N THR A 357 -4.30 -9.14 28.10
CA THR A 357 -5.52 -8.51 28.61
C THR A 357 -6.25 -7.71 27.54
N PHE A 358 -7.56 -7.52 27.68
CA PHE A 358 -8.29 -6.53 26.89
C PHE A 358 -8.77 -5.38 27.78
N SER A 359 -8.68 -4.14 27.28
CA SER A 359 -9.18 -2.95 27.96
C SER A 359 -9.87 -2.05 26.96
N LEU A 360 -11.15 -1.76 27.22
CA LEU A 360 -11.99 -0.89 26.40
C LEU A 360 -12.41 0.32 27.22
N THR A 361 -11.93 1.50 26.83
CA THR A 361 -12.25 2.78 27.48
C THR A 361 -12.74 3.76 26.44
N ASN A 362 -13.85 4.46 26.69
CA ASN A 362 -14.41 5.47 25.77
C ASN A 362 -14.65 4.93 24.35
N THR A 363 -14.88 3.64 24.20
CA THR A 363 -14.97 2.96 22.89
C THR A 363 -16.42 2.79 22.47
N THR A 364 -16.66 2.90 21.17
CA THR A 364 -17.94 2.52 20.57
C THR A 364 -17.88 1.09 20.07
N LEU A 365 -18.80 0.24 20.50
CA LEU A 365 -19.06 -1.07 19.89
C LEU A 365 -20.27 -0.90 18.95
N ALA A 366 -19.99 -0.86 17.64
CA ALA A 366 -21.00 -0.77 16.60
C ALA A 366 -21.35 -2.17 16.10
N LEU A 367 -22.62 -2.55 16.23
CA LEU A 367 -23.11 -3.88 15.89
C LEU A 367 -23.84 -3.89 14.55
N SER A 368 -23.65 -4.95 13.76
CA SER A 368 -24.44 -5.27 12.57
C SER A 368 -24.91 -6.74 12.60
N GLY A 369 -25.74 -7.15 11.63
CA GLY A 369 -26.26 -8.52 11.56
C GLY A 369 -27.58 -8.71 12.31
N ASP A 370 -27.72 -9.82 13.04
CA ASP A 370 -28.96 -10.21 13.77
C ASP A 370 -29.12 -9.43 15.10
N VAL A 371 -29.24 -8.11 15.00
CA VAL A 371 -29.31 -7.16 16.13
C VAL A 371 -30.69 -7.02 16.78
N SER A 372 -31.65 -7.88 16.41
CA SER A 372 -33.07 -7.81 16.79
C SER A 372 -33.53 -9.00 17.64
N VAL A 373 -32.60 -9.77 18.19
CA VAL A 373 -32.89 -10.95 19.02
C VAL A 373 -32.07 -10.90 20.30
N ALA A 374 -32.67 -11.29 21.43
CA ALA A 374 -31.93 -11.44 22.69
C ALA A 374 -30.94 -12.60 22.58
N GLY A 375 -29.72 -12.42 23.07
CA GLY A 375 -28.65 -13.39 22.88
C GLY A 375 -27.36 -13.02 23.61
N SER A 376 -26.41 -13.96 23.60
CA SER A 376 -25.08 -13.78 24.20
C SER A 376 -24.00 -14.13 23.18
N TYR A 377 -23.01 -13.25 23.01
CA TYR A 377 -21.94 -13.37 22.02
C TYR A 377 -20.58 -13.16 22.68
N THR A 378 -19.68 -14.13 22.53
CA THR A 378 -18.32 -14.03 23.10
C THR A 378 -17.42 -13.23 22.17
N LEU A 379 -17.49 -11.91 22.24
CA LEU A 379 -16.77 -11.00 21.34
C LEU A 379 -15.26 -10.94 21.63
N PHE A 380 -14.89 -11.13 22.90
CA PHE A 380 -13.49 -11.22 23.34
C PHE A 380 -13.27 -12.54 24.06
N SER A 381 -12.19 -13.26 23.71
CA SER A 381 -11.82 -14.50 24.41
C SER A 381 -10.31 -14.75 24.38
N GLY A 382 -9.83 -15.70 25.19
CA GLY A 382 -8.41 -16.06 25.27
C GLY A 382 -7.54 -15.07 26.07
N PHE A 383 -8.11 -13.97 26.57
CA PHE A 383 -7.44 -13.05 27.48
C PHE A 383 -7.52 -13.55 28.94
N SER A 384 -6.49 -13.22 29.73
CA SER A 384 -6.45 -13.52 31.16
C SER A 384 -7.39 -12.65 31.99
N SER A 385 -7.66 -11.42 31.54
CA SER A 385 -8.63 -10.52 32.15
C SER A 385 -9.11 -9.45 31.16
N GLY A 386 -10.26 -8.85 31.46
CA GLY A 386 -10.86 -7.76 30.71
C GLY A 386 -11.27 -6.58 31.58
N ALA A 387 -11.29 -5.38 31.00
CA ALA A 387 -11.83 -4.18 31.64
C ALA A 387 -12.63 -3.36 30.62
N VAL A 388 -13.90 -3.09 30.91
CA VAL A 388 -14.79 -2.27 30.06
C VAL A 388 -15.23 -1.05 30.86
N SER A 389 -15.03 0.15 30.31
CA SER A 389 -15.44 1.41 30.94
C SER A 389 -15.86 2.44 29.90
N ASN A 390 -16.94 3.18 30.20
CA ASN A 390 -17.53 4.16 29.28
C ASN A 390 -17.74 3.63 27.84
N LEU A 391 -18.24 2.41 27.72
CA LEU A 391 -18.54 1.79 26.44
C LEU A 391 -19.88 2.33 25.90
N THR A 392 -19.90 2.73 24.65
CA THR A 392 -21.13 3.04 23.92
C THR A 392 -21.46 1.88 22.98
N ILE A 393 -22.69 1.36 23.01
CA ILE A 393 -23.13 0.31 22.08
C ILE A 393 -24.13 0.91 21.10
N THR A 394 -23.92 0.69 19.79
CA THR A 394 -24.78 1.19 18.71
C THR A 394 -25.17 0.05 17.76
N GLY A 395 -26.16 0.29 16.90
CA GLY A 395 -26.61 -0.68 15.90
C GLY A 395 -27.67 -1.67 16.38
N LEU A 396 -28.08 -1.63 17.65
CA LEU A 396 -29.17 -2.44 18.17
C LEU A 396 -30.53 -2.01 17.58
N ALA A 397 -31.41 -2.99 17.34
CA ALA A 397 -32.79 -2.70 16.95
C ALA A 397 -33.57 -2.03 18.08
N GLY A 398 -34.61 -1.26 17.72
CA GLY A 398 -35.52 -0.66 18.69
C GLY A 398 -36.15 -1.72 19.61
N GLY A 399 -36.21 -1.43 20.91
CA GLY A 399 -36.71 -2.39 21.90
C GLY A 399 -35.65 -3.35 22.44
N PHE A 400 -34.37 -3.16 22.13
CA PHE A 400 -33.26 -3.94 22.68
C PHE A 400 -32.21 -3.06 23.37
N THR A 401 -31.53 -3.64 24.35
CA THR A 401 -30.36 -3.07 25.03
C THR A 401 -29.22 -4.08 25.02
N GLY A 402 -27.99 -3.59 25.05
CA GLY A 402 -26.79 -4.42 25.09
C GLY A 402 -25.90 -4.05 26.26
N SER A 403 -25.15 -5.02 26.78
CA SER A 403 -24.06 -4.79 27.74
C SER A 403 -22.94 -5.76 27.46
N LEU A 404 -21.69 -5.27 27.47
CA LEU A 404 -20.48 -6.09 27.33
C LEU A 404 -19.82 -6.24 28.70
N ALA A 405 -19.71 -7.47 29.18
CA ALA A 405 -19.06 -7.77 30.45
C ALA A 405 -17.53 -7.78 30.34
N ASN A 406 -16.83 -7.62 31.47
CA ASN A 406 -15.37 -7.79 31.57
C ASN A 406 -14.88 -9.20 31.21
N THR A 407 -15.79 -10.18 31.10
CA THR A 407 -15.50 -11.52 30.58
C THR A 407 -15.43 -11.58 29.06
N GLY A 408 -15.78 -10.49 28.36
CA GLY A 408 -15.79 -10.42 26.90
C GLY A 408 -17.09 -10.85 26.25
N ILE A 409 -18.13 -11.16 27.04
CA ILE A 409 -19.44 -11.59 26.56
C ILE A 409 -20.37 -10.38 26.44
N LEU A 410 -20.84 -10.12 25.22
CA LEU A 410 -21.94 -9.20 24.93
C LEU A 410 -23.27 -9.92 25.22
N THR A 411 -24.14 -9.30 26.00
CA THR A 411 -25.52 -9.76 26.20
C THR A 411 -26.49 -8.73 25.65
N ILE A 412 -27.37 -9.17 24.76
CA ILE A 412 -28.48 -8.38 24.21
C ILE A 412 -29.77 -8.84 24.88
N SER A 413 -30.56 -7.90 25.38
CA SER A 413 -31.83 -8.15 26.07
C SER A 413 -32.93 -7.27 25.51
N ALA A 414 -34.13 -7.84 25.38
CA ALA A 414 -35.32 -7.07 25.06
C ALA A 414 -35.64 -6.10 26.20
N ILE A 415 -35.98 -4.87 25.86
CA ILE A 415 -36.57 -3.89 26.76
C ILE A 415 -38.02 -4.32 26.96
N PRO A 416 -38.44 -4.67 28.18
CA PRO A 416 -39.83 -5.06 28.41
C PRO A 416 -40.76 -3.91 28.04
N GLU A 417 -41.83 -4.22 27.31
CA GLU A 417 -42.82 -3.19 26.96
C GLU A 417 -43.44 -2.61 28.24
N PRO A 418 -43.85 -1.33 28.26
CA PRO A 418 -44.51 -0.71 29.42
C PRO A 418 -45.72 -1.52 29.94
N SER A 419 -46.44 -2.18 29.03
CA SER A 419 -47.56 -3.09 29.33
C SER A 419 -47.13 -4.30 30.18
N THR A 420 -45.92 -4.82 29.97
CA THR A 420 -45.35 -5.94 30.73
C THR A 420 -45.11 -5.52 32.18
N TYR A 421 -44.52 -4.35 32.40
CA TYR A 421 -44.34 -3.80 33.74
C TYR A 421 -45.69 -3.54 34.44
N ALA A 422 -46.69 -3.04 33.71
CA ALA A 422 -48.02 -2.81 34.24
C ALA A 422 -48.75 -4.11 34.63
N ALA A 423 -48.58 -5.18 33.85
CA ALA A 423 -49.15 -6.49 34.15
C ALA A 423 -48.52 -7.12 35.40
N PHE A 424 -47.18 -7.04 35.55
CA PHE A 424 -46.49 -7.51 36.75
C PHE A 424 -46.90 -6.71 38.00
N ALA A 425 -47.00 -5.39 37.89
CA ALA A 425 -47.49 -4.54 38.98
C ALA A 425 -48.94 -4.88 39.36
N GLY A 426 -49.81 -5.07 38.37
CA GLY A 426 -51.21 -5.48 38.57
C GLY A 426 -51.34 -6.84 39.26
N ALA A 427 -50.55 -7.83 38.83
CA ALA A 427 -50.52 -9.16 39.44
C ALA A 427 -49.98 -9.12 40.89
N ALA A 428 -48.94 -8.35 41.16
CA ALA A 428 -48.41 -8.16 42.52
C ALA A 428 -49.45 -7.50 43.44
N MET A 429 -50.13 -6.46 42.95
CA MET A 429 -51.22 -5.80 43.68
C MET A 429 -52.39 -6.75 43.97
N LEU A 430 -52.74 -7.61 43.01
CA LEU A 430 -53.76 -8.65 43.21
C LEU A 430 -53.31 -9.71 44.23
N GLY A 431 -52.03 -10.11 44.21
CA GLY A 431 -51.43 -10.98 45.21
C GLY A 431 -51.47 -10.39 46.62
N LEU A 432 -51.11 -9.11 46.76
CA LEU A 432 -51.21 -8.37 48.03
C LEU A 432 -52.66 -8.25 48.50
N ALA A 433 -53.61 -7.94 47.60
CA ALA A 433 -55.02 -7.85 47.94
C ALA A 433 -55.59 -9.18 48.43
N THR A 434 -55.20 -10.30 47.81
CA THR A 434 -55.66 -11.65 48.21
C THR A 434 -55.03 -12.10 49.53
N LEU A 435 -53.76 -11.78 49.78
CA LEU A 435 -53.11 -12.01 51.08
C LEU A 435 -53.78 -11.20 52.20
N ARG A 436 -54.07 -9.92 51.96
CA ARG A 436 -54.77 -9.06 52.93
C ARG A 436 -56.17 -9.61 53.24
N ARG A 437 -56.91 -10.08 52.24
CA ARG A 437 -58.24 -10.68 52.41
C ARG A 437 -58.21 -12.00 53.20
N ARG A 438 -57.12 -12.77 53.11
CA ARG A 438 -56.90 -13.97 53.94
C ARG A 438 -56.52 -13.63 55.38
N SER A 439 -55.76 -12.56 55.61
CA SER A 439 -55.38 -12.12 56.97
C SER A 439 -56.57 -11.58 57.79
N ILE A 440 -57.62 -11.06 57.15
CA ILE A 440 -58.84 -10.57 57.81
C ILE A 440 -59.80 -11.73 58.18
N ARG A 441 -59.58 -12.94 57.64
CA ARG A 441 -60.44 -14.12 57.85
C ARG A 441 -59.84 -15.15 58.83
N ARG A 442 -58.73 -14.83 59.48
CA ARG A 442 -58.22 -15.51 60.68
C ARG A 442 -58.36 -14.55 61.84
#